data_AF-A0AAD1Y6M7-F1
#
_entry.id   AF-A0AAD1Y6M7-F1
#
_cell.length_a   1.000
_cell.length_b   1.000
_cell.length_c   1.000
_cell.angle_alpha   90.00
_cell.angle_beta   90.00
_cell.angle_gamma   90.00
#
_symmetry.space_group_name_H-M   'P 1'
#
loop_
_entity.id
_entity.type
_entity.pdbx_description
1 polymer ?
#
loop_
_entity_poly.entity_id
_entity_poly.type
_entity_poly.pdbx_seq_one_letter_code
_entity_poly.pdbx_strand_id
1 'polypeptide(L)'
;MEFVDDLLTKNKFNKEDREQYIEYLSNKVKADKHELGSIERLEVVQNCFNKNINSVISNIHDFDEMYYFKKCVRKGVKCRIHMMAYYQQLMKTGIQSSCVMHWNSLRDDE
;
A
#
# COMPACT_ATOMS: atom_id res chain seq x y z
N MET A 1 -1.24 -5.13 -18.23
CA MET A 1 -2.16 -4.49 -19.20
C MET A 1 -3.39 -5.39 -19.42
N GLU A 2 -3.20 -6.71 -19.49
CA GLU A 2 -4.28 -7.73 -19.66
C GLU A 2 -5.51 -7.61 -18.73
N PHE A 3 -5.34 -7.32 -17.43
CA PHE A 3 -6.49 -7.22 -16.51
C PHE A 3 -7.44 -6.05 -16.81
N VAL A 4 -6.88 -4.92 -17.25
CA VAL A 4 -7.67 -3.74 -17.62
C VAL A 4 -8.43 -4.04 -18.92
N ASP A 5 -7.80 -4.76 -19.84
CA ASP A 5 -8.45 -5.19 -21.08
C ASP A 5 -9.58 -6.20 -20.83
N ASP A 6 -9.42 -7.12 -19.87
CA ASP A 6 -10.48 -8.04 -19.43
C ASP A 6 -11.67 -7.30 -18.76
N LEU A 7 -11.41 -6.25 -17.98
CA LEU A 7 -12.47 -5.42 -17.39
C LEU A 7 -13.19 -4.58 -18.45
N LEU A 8 -12.46 -4.07 -19.44
CA LEU A 8 -13.00 -3.24 -20.51
C LEU A 8 -13.73 -4.03 -21.59
N THR A 9 -13.46 -5.32 -21.74
CA THR A 9 -14.22 -6.20 -22.62
C THR A 9 -15.51 -6.71 -21.97
N LYS A 10 -15.54 -6.85 -20.65
CA LYS A 10 -16.76 -7.20 -19.88
C LYS A 10 -17.76 -6.05 -19.82
N ASN A 11 -17.28 -4.81 -19.77
CA ASN A 11 -18.13 -3.64 -19.86
C ASN A 11 -18.30 -3.27 -21.34
N LYS A 12 -19.53 -3.22 -21.87
CA LYS A 12 -19.82 -2.92 -23.29
C LYS A 12 -19.50 -1.45 -23.65
N PHE A 13 -18.26 -1.03 -23.52
CA PHE A 13 -17.82 0.29 -23.94
C PHE A 13 -17.75 0.37 -25.47
N ASN A 14 -18.11 1.52 -26.03
CA ASN A 14 -17.74 1.82 -27.41
C ASN A 14 -16.23 2.11 -27.47
N LYS A 15 -15.66 2.15 -28.68
CA LYS A 15 -14.20 2.31 -28.86
C LYS A 15 -13.68 3.64 -28.30
N GLU A 16 -14.41 4.73 -28.51
CA GLU A 16 -14.01 6.09 -28.09
C GLU A 16 -14.05 6.24 -26.56
N ASP A 17 -15.11 5.77 -25.90
CA ASP A 17 -15.25 5.77 -24.44
C ASP A 17 -14.14 4.93 -23.78
N ARG A 18 -13.74 3.82 -24.42
CA ARG A 18 -12.65 2.98 -23.93
C ARG A 18 -11.32 3.72 -23.95
N GLU A 19 -11.01 4.43 -25.03
CA GLU A 19 -9.77 5.20 -25.18
C GLU A 19 -9.73 6.36 -24.15
N GLN A 20 -10.84 7.09 -24.00
CA GLN A 20 -10.96 8.15 -22.99
C GLN A 20 -10.82 7.61 -21.56
N TYR A 21 -11.41 6.45 -21.27
CA TYR A 21 -11.32 5.84 -19.95
C TYR A 21 -9.90 5.31 -19.63
N ILE A 22 -9.20 4.75 -20.61
CA ILE A 22 -7.79 4.33 -20.44
C ILE A 22 -6.91 5.56 -20.18
N GLU A 23 -7.12 6.65 -20.91
CA GLU A 23 -6.38 7.90 -20.70
C GLU A 23 -6.65 8.48 -19.30
N TYR A 24 -7.91 8.51 -18.87
CA TYR A 24 -8.30 8.90 -17.52
C TYR A 24 -7.61 8.04 -16.45
N LEU A 25 -7.64 6.71 -16.60
CA LEU A 25 -6.97 5.79 -15.67
C LEU A 25 -5.45 6.01 -15.65
N SER A 26 -4.82 6.23 -16.80
CA SER A 26 -3.39 6.51 -16.89
C SER A 26 -3.01 7.78 -16.15
N ASN A 27 -3.80 8.85 -16.29
CA ASN A 27 -3.59 10.12 -15.59
C ASN A 27 -3.83 9.98 -14.08
N LYS A 28 -4.86 9.23 -13.67
CA LYS A 28 -5.11 8.86 -12.26
C LYS A 28 -3.93 8.10 -11.65
N VAL A 29 -3.44 7.05 -12.32
CA VAL A 29 -2.31 6.25 -11.84
C VAL A 29 -1.03 7.09 -11.71
N LYS A 30 -0.79 8.02 -12.64
CA LYS A 30 0.35 8.94 -12.55
C LYS A 30 0.26 9.86 -11.33
N ALA A 31 -0.92 10.42 -11.06
CA ALA A 31 -1.16 11.25 -9.88
C ALA A 31 -1.02 10.45 -8.58
N ASP A 32 -1.66 9.27 -8.52
CA ASP A 32 -1.66 8.37 -7.37
C ASP A 32 -0.25 7.87 -7.01
N LYS A 33 0.60 7.60 -8.02
CA LYS A 33 1.95 7.07 -7.82
C LYS A 33 2.86 8.03 -7.02
N HIS A 34 2.61 9.33 -7.07
CA HIS A 34 3.45 10.32 -6.39
C HIS A 34 2.94 10.65 -4.99
N GLU A 35 1.64 10.86 -4.81
CA GLU A 35 1.07 11.26 -3.50
C GLU A 35 0.77 10.08 -2.58
N LEU A 36 0.00 9.09 -3.04
CA LEU A 36 -0.41 7.96 -2.19
C LEU A 36 0.80 7.10 -1.80
N GLY A 37 1.71 6.86 -2.75
CA GLY A 37 2.94 6.11 -2.48
C GLY A 37 3.86 6.79 -1.47
N SER A 38 3.81 8.12 -1.35
CA SER A 38 4.59 8.87 -0.35
C SER A 38 3.91 8.86 1.02
N ILE A 39 2.60 9.05 1.06
CA ILE A 39 1.80 9.00 2.29
C ILE A 39 1.91 7.63 2.98
N GLU A 40 1.76 6.54 2.23
CA GLU A 40 1.86 5.18 2.80
C GLU A 40 3.27 4.88 3.35
N ARG A 41 4.32 5.36 2.67
CA ARG A 41 5.70 5.23 3.16
C ARG A 41 5.89 5.98 4.47
N LEU A 42 5.37 7.21 4.55
CA LEU A 42 5.43 8.03 5.75
C LEU A 42 4.64 7.38 6.90
N GLU A 43 3.48 6.75 6.62
CA GLU A 43 2.70 6.03 7.63
C GLU A 43 3.49 4.86 8.23
N VAL A 44 4.13 4.03 7.40
CA VAL A 44 4.97 2.92 7.86
C VAL A 44 6.15 3.44 8.70
N VAL A 45 6.81 4.50 8.22
CA VAL A 45 7.93 5.13 8.93
C VAL A 45 7.49 5.69 10.27
N GLN A 46 6.38 6.44 10.32
CA GLN A 46 5.84 7.03 11.54
C GLN A 46 5.47 5.96 12.57
N ASN A 47 4.79 4.90 12.14
CA ASN A 47 4.40 3.81 13.04
C ASN A 47 5.62 3.09 13.61
N CYS A 48 6.64 2.84 12.78
CA CYS A 48 7.87 2.22 13.26
C CYS A 48 8.69 3.15 14.14
N PHE A 49 8.67 4.47 13.88
CA PHE A 49 9.34 5.46 14.72
C PHE A 49 8.70 5.47 16.11
N ASN A 50 7.38 5.64 16.19
CA ASN A 50 6.63 5.64 17.45
C ASN A 50 6.80 4.34 18.27
N LYS A 51 7.05 3.21 17.61
CA LYS A 51 7.23 1.90 18.27
C LYS A 51 8.65 1.63 18.77
N ASN A 52 9.67 2.15 18.09
CA ASN A 52 11.05 1.69 18.29
C ASN A 52 12.01 2.79 18.70
N ILE A 53 11.63 4.07 18.58
CA ILE A 53 12.48 5.20 18.96
C ILE A 53 11.86 5.86 20.18
N ASN A 54 12.42 5.60 21.37
CA ASN A 54 12.00 6.19 22.63
C ASN A 54 12.98 7.27 23.12
N SER A 55 14.20 7.30 22.54
CA SER A 55 15.21 8.33 22.78
C SER A 55 14.83 9.70 22.20
N VAL A 56 13.87 10.39 22.82
CA VAL A 56 13.46 11.76 22.43
C VAL A 56 14.48 12.81 22.89
N ILE A 57 15.33 12.51 23.87
CA ILE A 57 16.14 13.50 24.61
C ILE A 57 17.61 13.55 24.15
N SER A 58 18.12 12.52 23.49
CA SER A 58 19.51 12.47 23.00
C SER A 58 19.51 12.48 21.47
N ASN A 59 20.21 13.45 20.86
CA ASN A 59 20.47 13.52 19.40
C ASN A 59 21.25 12.30 18.84
N ILE A 60 21.45 11.27 19.66
CA ILE A 60 22.13 10.02 19.35
C ILE A 60 21.11 8.92 19.64
N HIS A 61 20.55 8.34 18.58
CA HIS A 61 19.73 7.13 18.69
C HIS A 61 20.61 5.96 19.11
N ASP A 62 20.11 5.13 20.01
CA ASP A 62 20.78 3.88 20.37
C ASP A 62 20.87 2.96 19.13
N PHE A 63 21.96 2.20 19.03
CA PHE A 63 22.18 1.27 17.94
C PHE A 63 21.05 0.22 17.87
N ASP A 64 20.55 -0.21 19.02
CA ASP A 64 19.46 -1.18 19.12
C ASP A 64 18.15 -0.58 18.62
N GLU A 65 17.80 0.64 19.01
CA GLU A 65 16.62 1.36 18.53
C GLU A 65 16.65 1.53 16.99
N MET A 66 17.81 1.92 16.43
CA MET A 66 17.99 2.00 14.97
C MET A 66 17.82 0.65 14.28
N TYR A 67 18.31 -0.43 14.89
CA TYR A 67 18.19 -1.78 14.36
C TYR A 67 16.72 -2.22 14.32
N TYR A 68 15.99 -2.08 15.43
CA TYR A 68 14.58 -2.45 15.53
C TYR A 68 13.69 -1.58 14.63
N PHE A 69 13.96 -0.28 14.54
CA PHE A 69 13.30 0.61 13.60
C PHE A 69 13.43 0.13 12.14
N LYS A 70 14.66 -0.15 11.68
CA LYS A 70 14.92 -0.65 10.32
C LYS A 70 14.22 -1.99 10.07
N LYS A 71 14.21 -2.89 11.06
CA LYS A 71 13.52 -4.18 10.98
C LYS A 71 12.00 -4.00 10.85
N CYS A 72 11.43 -3.10 11.64
CA CYS A 72 10.01 -2.74 11.57
C CYS A 72 9.63 -2.19 10.19
N VAL A 73 10.38 -1.22 9.66
CA VAL A 73 10.10 -0.62 8.35
C VAL A 73 10.11 -1.68 7.24
N ARG A 74 11.12 -2.57 7.24
CA ARG A 74 11.20 -3.68 6.27
C ARG A 74 9.99 -4.62 6.37
N LYS A 75 9.53 -4.94 7.58
CA LYS A 75 8.35 -5.79 7.81
C LYS A 75 7.07 -5.08 7.34
N GLY A 76 6.91 -3.80 7.66
CA GLY A 76 5.76 -2.98 7.26
C GLY A 76 5.60 -2.89 5.74
N VAL A 77 6.69 -2.60 5.02
CA VAL A 77 6.67 -2.56 3.55
C VAL A 77 6.31 -3.91 2.95
N LYS A 78 6.88 -5.01 3.45
CA LYS A 78 6.54 -6.37 2.98
C LYS A 78 5.06 -6.70 3.21
N CYS A 79 4.51 -6.35 4.37
CA CYS A 79 3.10 -6.56 4.68
C CYS A 79 2.19 -5.83 3.68
N ARG A 80 2.50 -4.56 3.37
CA ARG A 80 1.72 -3.76 2.40
C ARG A 80 1.78 -4.36 0.99
N ILE A 81 2.95 -4.81 0.52
CA ILE A 81 3.08 -5.49 -0.77
C ILE A 81 2.22 -6.75 -0.83
N HIS A 82 2.24 -7.58 0.22
CA HIS A 82 1.41 -8.77 0.30
C HIS A 82 -0.09 -8.43 0.33
N MET A 83 -0.50 -7.39 1.04
CA MET A 83 -1.89 -6.92 1.03
C MET A 83 -2.32 -6.49 -0.37
N MET A 84 -1.51 -5.71 -1.08
CA MET A 84 -1.83 -5.29 -2.45
C MET A 84 -1.98 -6.50 -3.39
N ALA A 85 -1.07 -7.49 -3.29
CA ALA A 85 -1.17 -8.71 -4.06
C ALA A 85 -2.45 -9.50 -3.75
N TYR A 86 -2.83 -9.57 -2.48
CA TYR A 86 -4.07 -10.21 -2.04
C TYR A 86 -5.32 -9.48 -2.56
N TYR A 87 -5.37 -8.15 -2.46
CA TYR A 87 -6.47 -7.35 -3.02
C TYR A 87 -6.58 -7.51 -4.54
N GLN A 88 -5.45 -7.55 -5.25
CA GLN A 88 -5.45 -7.83 -6.69
C GLN A 88 -6.03 -9.21 -7.01
N GLN A 89 -5.72 -10.22 -6.19
CA GLN A 89 -6.29 -11.55 -6.34
C GLN A 89 -7.80 -11.56 -6.08
N LEU A 90 -8.28 -10.88 -5.04
CA LEU A 90 -9.71 -10.75 -4.73
C LEU A 90 -10.49 -10.04 -5.84
N MET A 91 -9.93 -8.96 -6.40
CA MET A 91 -10.55 -8.26 -7.52
C MET A 91 -10.64 -9.14 -8.78
N LYS A 92 -9.72 -10.08 -8.98
CA LYS A 92 -9.77 -11.05 -10.07
C LYS A 92 -10.82 -12.14 -9.85
N THR A 93 -11.01 -12.59 -8.62
CA THR A 93 -11.94 -13.68 -8.28
C THR A 93 -13.37 -13.20 -8.01
N GLY A 94 -13.60 -11.89 -7.90
CA GLY A 94 -14.93 -11.31 -7.65
C GLY A 94 -15.44 -11.51 -6.22
N ILE A 95 -14.58 -11.92 -5.30
CA ILE A 95 -14.93 -12.17 -3.90
C ILE A 95 -14.78 -10.86 -3.10
N GLN A 96 -15.88 -10.26 -2.67
CA GLN A 96 -15.88 -9.17 -1.69
C GLN A 96 -15.61 -9.74 -0.29
N SER A 97 -14.35 -9.76 0.11
CA SER A 97 -13.92 -10.11 1.47
C SER A 97 -13.37 -8.87 2.18
N SER A 98 -13.86 -8.59 3.40
CA SER A 98 -13.43 -7.47 4.25
C SER A 98 -12.02 -7.72 4.79
N CYS A 99 -11.01 -7.02 4.24
CA CYS A 99 -9.60 -7.25 4.58
C CYS A 99 -9.07 -6.27 5.65
N VAL A 100 -9.83 -6.03 6.72
CA VAL A 100 -9.44 -5.07 7.78
C VAL A 100 -8.48 -5.69 8.83
N MET A 101 -8.23 -7.00 8.77
CA MET A 101 -7.73 -7.72 9.96
C MET A 101 -6.19 -7.80 10.11
N HIS A 102 -5.38 -7.62 9.06
CA HIS A 102 -3.92 -7.89 9.16
C HIS A 102 -3.06 -6.65 9.49
N TRP A 103 -3.59 -5.43 9.31
CA TRP A 103 -2.91 -4.20 9.74
C TRP A 103 -3.07 -3.95 11.23
N ASN A 104 -4.26 -4.26 11.79
CA ASN A 104 -4.51 -4.14 13.22
C ASN A 104 -3.69 -5.15 14.06
N SER A 105 -3.39 -6.33 13.53
CA SER A 105 -2.45 -7.26 14.18
C SER A 105 -1.02 -6.69 14.31
N LEU A 106 -0.60 -5.75 13.46
CA LEU A 106 0.67 -5.03 13.66
C LEU A 106 0.54 -3.88 14.66
N ARG A 107 -0.69 -3.48 15.02
CA ARG A 107 -1.01 -2.44 15.99
C ARG A 107 -1.18 -3.01 17.41
N ASP A 108 -1.68 -4.24 17.52
CA ASP A 108 -2.14 -4.87 18.77
C ASP A 108 -1.14 -5.86 19.42
N ASP A 109 0.12 -5.92 18.95
CA ASP A 109 1.19 -6.55 19.73
C ASP A 109 1.62 -5.56 20.85
N GLU A 110 0.78 -5.42 21.88
CA GLU A 110 1.12 -4.96 23.24
C GLU A 110 1.66 -6.12 24.08
#